data_AF-A0A1G2B2L4-F1
#
_entry.id   AF-A0A1G2B2L4-F1
#
_cell.length_a   1.000
_cell.length_b   1.000
_cell.length_c   1.000
_cell.angle_alpha   90.00
_cell.angle_beta   90.00
_cell.angle_gamma   90.00
#
_symmetry.space_group_name_H-M   'P 1'
#
loop_
_entity.id
_entity.type
_entity.pdbx_description
1 polymer ?
#
loop_
_entity_poly.entity_id
_entity_poly.type
_entity_poly.pdbx_seq_one_letter_code
_entity_poly.pdbx_strand_id
1 'polypeptide(L)'
;MKKIIKRKNMKKKLFVILSVLVVVAAAVIYWFLTGRVDETLISQQVSITRVTVGDEKTEFASVSLAFHKDSKKYDYANVLVDLNKDGTFASYQVDGKTQEEWVVQNTLTKVFSAEGNNFSFVLNDSQIEAQKDFNVAIVLSRKNLDQWDGKAIRGSAYQTLTIPSIESDDISDRYEADPEGIRAGGIFLNVLSEPALAAGETPPTAPPVEAQDVQKELEEATKAQLREGLNPLTNTSAPKSTEKTVESLGKEFDVFHDGDMPDITQGKNECVPTSTANSLLWLAQKNKFSDKMPKTGAEIISELKTDLKWSATGVKVEEDYLTGKQAFIERHKLPLATHLVGSKAFDLNIVAKIAQELRKGQDVEIHLVYFQEKADGSWQQSGAHMVTAVGARGARDGQQTIEIHDPLSPGPSKLDIYKVNGSNVKDYKYGKLTYIKQAYAESPVTPPATPPDDSSTPTNATPPTTNSTATPPTPTRTVRPDIETGMTGEYTISQSNDQNLLGIQFTPTRQENVDKKINGVELTLADQNPPLPAAPTEMTAYVNGASGSADWPCTVVSGDGVGRVQCQGDTALALDQENYLNVFFQEEIQQMNPLYLNFLSDGQVISTMNPIAR
;
A
#
# COMPACT_ATOMS: atom_id res chain seq x y z
N MET A 1 -12.02 85.01 -15.70
CA MET A 1 -11.55 83.93 -16.61
C MET A 1 -10.57 82.93 -15.98
N LYS A 2 -9.52 83.31 -15.23
CA LYS A 2 -8.53 82.36 -14.63
C LYS A 2 -9.14 81.25 -13.74
N LYS A 3 -10.23 81.52 -13.00
CA LYS A 3 -10.94 80.52 -12.16
C LYS A 3 -11.66 79.43 -12.97
N ILE A 4 -12.13 79.75 -14.18
CA ILE A 4 -12.86 78.80 -15.06
C ILE A 4 -11.87 77.86 -15.76
N ILE A 5 -10.70 78.37 -16.16
CA ILE A 5 -9.62 77.57 -16.76
C ILE A 5 -9.05 76.56 -15.74
N LYS A 6 -8.91 76.96 -14.46
CA LYS A 6 -8.41 76.08 -13.39
C LYS A 6 -9.36 74.90 -13.08
N ARG A 7 -10.67 75.11 -13.16
CA ARG A 7 -11.68 74.03 -13.00
C ARG A 7 -11.67 73.02 -14.14
N LYS A 8 -11.43 73.47 -15.39
CA LYS A 8 -11.39 72.58 -16.57
C LYS A 8 -10.19 71.62 -16.52
N ASN A 9 -9.02 72.10 -16.06
CA ASN A 9 -7.84 71.25 -15.88
C ASN A 9 -7.97 70.27 -14.70
N MET A 10 -8.71 70.63 -13.66
CA MET A 10 -8.95 69.73 -12.51
C MET A 10 -9.84 68.54 -12.88
N LYS A 11 -10.90 68.77 -13.69
CA LYS A 11 -11.77 67.70 -14.19
C LYS A 11 -11.04 66.71 -15.10
N LYS A 12 -10.13 67.20 -15.96
CA LYS A 12 -9.28 66.33 -16.80
C LYS A 12 -8.34 65.46 -15.97
N LYS A 13 -7.69 66.04 -14.95
CA LYS A 13 -6.80 65.26 -14.05
C LYS A 13 -7.57 64.22 -13.25
N LEU A 14 -8.76 64.55 -12.74
CA LEU A 14 -9.60 63.61 -12.00
C LEU A 14 -10.07 62.45 -12.89
N PHE A 15 -10.45 62.72 -14.15
CA PHE A 15 -10.85 61.68 -15.09
C PHE A 15 -9.70 60.70 -15.39
N VAL A 16 -8.49 61.22 -15.64
CA VAL A 16 -7.31 60.37 -15.88
C VAL A 16 -6.99 59.49 -14.66
N ILE A 17 -7.06 60.03 -13.44
CA ILE A 17 -6.83 59.25 -12.21
C ILE A 17 -7.87 58.14 -12.05
N LEU A 18 -9.16 58.44 -12.31
CA LEU A 18 -10.23 57.45 -12.21
C LEU A 18 -10.06 56.32 -13.24
N SER A 19 -9.69 56.66 -14.48
CA SER A 19 -9.44 55.66 -15.53
C SER A 19 -8.27 54.73 -15.18
N VAL A 20 -7.18 55.26 -14.61
CA VAL A 20 -6.04 54.45 -14.16
C VAL A 20 -6.46 53.51 -13.02
N LEU A 21 -7.24 53.98 -12.04
CA LEU A 21 -7.72 53.14 -10.94
C LEU A 21 -8.63 51.99 -11.42
N VAL A 22 -9.50 52.24 -12.40
CA VAL A 22 -10.36 51.19 -12.97
C VAL A 22 -9.53 50.13 -13.70
N VAL A 23 -8.50 50.53 -14.46
CA VAL A 23 -7.60 49.59 -15.14
C VAL A 23 -6.79 48.77 -14.13
N VAL A 24 -6.27 49.40 -13.07
CA VAL A 24 -5.55 48.69 -12.01
C VAL A 24 -6.47 47.72 -11.26
N ALA A 25 -7.69 48.15 -10.90
CA ALA A 25 -8.66 47.28 -10.24
C ALA A 25 -9.07 46.11 -11.14
N ALA A 26 -9.31 46.34 -12.43
CA ALA A 26 -9.60 45.29 -13.39
C ALA A 26 -8.41 44.34 -13.56
N ALA A 27 -7.17 44.83 -13.58
CA ALA A 27 -5.97 44.00 -13.65
C ALA A 27 -5.76 43.17 -12.38
N VAL A 28 -6.01 43.72 -11.19
CA VAL A 28 -5.94 43.01 -9.91
C VAL A 28 -7.06 41.97 -9.82
N ILE A 29 -8.29 42.32 -10.18
CA ILE A 29 -9.41 41.38 -10.23
C ILE A 29 -9.12 40.29 -11.25
N TYR A 30 -8.62 40.63 -12.44
CA TYR A 30 -8.20 39.66 -13.46
C TYR A 30 -7.10 38.74 -12.91
N TRP A 31 -6.11 39.28 -12.21
CA TRP A 31 -5.02 38.51 -11.57
C TRP A 31 -5.51 37.57 -10.46
N PHE A 32 -6.50 37.97 -9.65
CA PHE A 32 -7.17 37.09 -8.68
C PHE A 32 -8.12 36.08 -9.34
N LEU A 33 -8.77 36.46 -10.44
CA LEU A 33 -9.70 35.64 -11.20
C LEU A 33 -9.00 34.63 -12.11
N THR A 34 -7.75 34.84 -12.53
CA THR A 34 -7.03 33.85 -13.33
C THR A 34 -6.39 32.77 -12.48
N GLY A 35 -6.13 33.03 -11.19
CA GLY A 35 -5.60 32.04 -10.24
C GLY A 35 -4.18 31.61 -10.60
N ARG A 36 -3.23 31.77 -9.68
CA ARG A 36 -1.85 31.32 -9.92
C ARG A 36 -1.78 29.80 -9.92
N VAL A 37 -1.19 29.25 -10.98
CA VAL A 37 -0.62 27.90 -10.99
C VAL A 37 0.64 27.95 -10.11
N ASP A 38 0.81 26.97 -9.23
CA ASP A 38 2.07 26.84 -8.48
C ASP A 38 3.10 26.09 -9.31
N GLU A 39 3.72 26.80 -10.25
CA GLU A 39 4.73 26.26 -11.20
C GLU A 39 6.04 25.85 -10.51
N THR A 40 6.20 26.15 -9.22
CA THR A 40 7.44 25.93 -8.47
C THR A 40 7.38 24.76 -7.49
N LEU A 41 6.25 24.05 -7.45
CA LEU A 41 6.05 22.99 -6.47
C LEU A 41 6.66 21.66 -6.92
N ILE A 42 6.44 21.30 -8.19
CA ILE A 42 6.90 20.05 -8.77
C ILE A 42 8.38 20.24 -9.17
N SER A 43 9.21 19.23 -8.94
CA SER A 43 10.63 19.25 -9.31
C SER A 43 10.80 18.97 -10.80
N GLN A 44 11.92 19.41 -11.39
CA GLN A 44 12.37 18.93 -12.71
C GLN A 44 12.87 17.48 -12.68
N GLN A 45 13.07 16.92 -11.48
CA GLN A 45 13.43 15.53 -11.29
C GLN A 45 12.19 14.65 -11.40
N VAL A 46 11.91 14.21 -12.62
CA VAL A 46 10.87 13.23 -12.92
C VAL A 46 11.51 12.14 -13.77
N SER A 47 11.31 10.89 -13.35
CA SER A 47 11.80 9.71 -14.06
C SER A 47 10.66 8.73 -14.30
N ILE A 48 10.79 7.95 -15.36
CA ILE A 48 9.97 6.78 -15.61
C ILE A 48 10.90 5.58 -15.59
N THR A 49 10.55 4.57 -14.82
CA THR A 49 11.36 3.36 -14.66
C THR A 49 10.50 2.15 -14.96
N ARG A 50 10.92 1.32 -15.92
CA ARG A 50 10.31 0.03 -16.23
C ARG A 50 10.99 -1.07 -15.41
N VAL A 51 10.20 -1.99 -14.89
CA VAL A 51 10.73 -3.18 -14.19
C VAL A 51 11.16 -4.22 -15.21
N THR A 52 12.35 -4.79 -15.00
CA THR A 52 12.83 -5.96 -15.73
C THR A 52 13.14 -7.10 -14.76
N VAL A 53 13.02 -8.34 -15.24
CA VAL A 53 13.51 -9.54 -14.55
C VAL A 53 14.60 -10.12 -15.43
N GLY A 54 15.82 -9.69 -15.16
CA GLY A 54 17.00 -9.97 -15.98
C GLY A 54 16.90 -9.14 -17.25
N ASP A 55 17.08 -9.79 -18.39
CA ASP A 55 16.91 -9.16 -19.70
C ASP A 55 15.45 -9.08 -20.16
N GLU A 56 14.50 -9.68 -19.41
CA GLU A 56 13.08 -9.69 -19.77
C GLU A 56 12.36 -8.43 -19.27
N LYS A 57 11.69 -7.74 -20.20
CA LYS A 57 10.85 -6.58 -19.91
C LYS A 57 9.50 -7.02 -19.35
N THR A 58 9.09 -6.43 -18.24
CA THR A 58 7.74 -6.60 -17.70
C THR A 58 6.81 -5.51 -18.22
N GLU A 59 5.50 -5.68 -18.03
CA GLU A 59 4.52 -4.62 -18.29
C GLU A 59 4.42 -3.60 -17.14
N PHE A 60 5.22 -3.73 -16.08
CA PHE A 60 5.17 -2.83 -14.92
C PHE A 60 6.16 -1.68 -15.07
N ALA A 61 5.68 -0.47 -14.85
CA ALA A 61 6.50 0.73 -14.78
C ALA A 61 6.07 1.61 -13.59
N SER A 62 6.90 2.59 -13.28
CA SER A 62 6.55 3.65 -12.34
C SER A 62 7.01 5.01 -12.85
N VAL A 63 6.28 6.06 -12.47
CA VAL A 63 6.70 7.44 -12.59
C VAL A 63 7.03 8.00 -11.22
N SER A 64 8.23 8.56 -11.06
CA SER A 64 8.67 9.21 -9.83
C SER A 64 8.51 10.71 -9.94
N LEU A 65 7.78 11.32 -8.99
CA LEU A 65 7.60 12.76 -8.91
C LEU A 65 8.28 13.29 -7.64
N ALA A 66 9.32 14.12 -7.79
CA ALA A 66 9.89 14.86 -6.67
C ALA A 66 9.28 16.27 -6.56
N PHE A 67 9.38 16.89 -5.39
CA PHE A 67 8.84 18.23 -5.12
C PHE A 67 9.90 19.14 -4.49
N HIS A 68 9.84 20.43 -4.81
CA HIS A 68 10.77 21.42 -4.27
C HIS A 68 10.43 21.86 -2.85
N LYS A 69 9.15 21.77 -2.46
CA LYS A 69 8.63 22.24 -1.18
C LYS A 69 7.43 21.40 -0.75
N ASP A 70 7.19 21.31 0.55
CA ASP A 70 6.02 20.63 1.08
C ASP A 70 4.73 21.38 0.69
N SER A 71 3.63 20.65 0.50
CA SER A 71 2.31 21.25 0.29
C SER A 71 1.19 20.34 0.75
N LYS A 72 0.26 20.90 1.54
CA LYS A 72 -1.02 20.27 1.90
C LYS A 72 -2.17 20.76 1.02
N LYS A 73 -1.86 21.51 -0.03
CA LYS A 73 -2.86 22.20 -0.85
C LYS A 73 -3.51 21.27 -1.87
N TYR A 74 -2.83 20.20 -2.24
CA TYR A 74 -3.19 19.33 -3.35
C TYR A 74 -3.27 17.90 -2.83
N ASP A 75 -4.41 17.25 -3.08
CA ASP A 75 -4.73 15.93 -2.55
C ASP A 75 -4.47 14.85 -3.61
N TYR A 76 -4.52 15.21 -4.89
CA TYR A 76 -4.45 14.27 -6.01
C TYR A 76 -3.32 14.64 -6.97
N ALA A 77 -2.57 13.63 -7.42
CA ALA A 77 -1.64 13.71 -8.52
C ALA A 77 -2.27 13.14 -9.78
N ASN A 78 -2.02 13.80 -10.90
CA ASN A 78 -2.31 13.30 -12.23
C ASN A 78 -1.08 13.47 -13.11
N VAL A 79 -0.77 12.46 -13.91
CA VAL A 79 0.38 12.46 -14.82
C VAL A 79 -0.05 11.91 -16.16
N LEU A 80 0.24 12.67 -17.22
CA LEU A 80 0.11 12.25 -18.61
C LEU A 80 1.50 12.15 -19.23
N VAL A 81 1.75 11.07 -19.98
CA VAL A 81 3.00 10.83 -20.70
C VAL A 81 2.66 10.53 -22.16
N ASP A 82 3.19 11.34 -23.08
CA ASP A 82 3.09 11.15 -24.53
C ASP A 82 4.09 10.05 -24.93
N LEU A 83 3.66 8.80 -24.75
CA LEU A 83 4.47 7.60 -24.93
C LEU A 83 4.70 7.34 -26.42
N ASN A 84 3.67 7.55 -27.26
CA ASN A 84 3.78 7.32 -28.70
C ASN A 84 4.36 8.53 -29.49
N LYS A 85 4.51 9.69 -28.84
CA LYS A 85 5.03 10.96 -29.39
C LYS A 85 4.20 11.53 -30.52
N ASP A 86 2.89 11.32 -30.51
CA ASP A 86 2.01 11.95 -31.48
C ASP A 86 1.65 13.41 -31.10
N GLY A 87 2.09 13.86 -29.92
CA GLY A 87 1.87 15.21 -29.42
C GLY A 87 0.47 15.41 -28.81
N THR A 88 -0.29 14.33 -28.65
CA THR A 88 -1.58 14.30 -27.97
C THR A 88 -1.55 13.26 -26.87
N PHE A 89 -2.20 13.54 -25.74
CA PHE A 89 -2.31 12.55 -24.67
C PHE A 89 -3.55 11.68 -24.91
N ALA A 90 -3.37 10.55 -25.58
CA ALA A 90 -4.46 9.65 -25.95
C ALA A 90 -4.02 8.18 -25.88
N SER A 91 -4.93 7.33 -25.39
CA SER A 91 -4.69 5.88 -25.39
C SER A 91 -4.48 5.36 -26.82
N TYR A 92 -3.54 4.44 -27.03
CA TYR A 92 -3.28 3.81 -28.33
C TYR A 92 -3.20 2.29 -28.22
N GLN A 93 -3.24 1.60 -29.36
CA GLN A 93 -3.16 0.13 -29.42
C GLN A 93 -1.73 -0.33 -29.66
N VAL A 94 -1.25 -1.29 -28.86
CA VAL A 94 0.03 -1.96 -29.01
C VAL A 94 -0.17 -3.45 -28.78
N ASP A 95 0.17 -4.28 -29.77
CA ASP A 95 0.05 -5.74 -29.72
C ASP A 95 -1.33 -6.25 -29.25
N GLY A 96 -2.40 -5.56 -29.64
CA GLY A 96 -3.79 -5.89 -29.26
C GLY A 96 -4.20 -5.48 -27.84
N LYS A 97 -3.32 -4.79 -27.10
CA LYS A 97 -3.61 -4.16 -25.81
C LYS A 97 -3.71 -2.64 -25.94
N THR A 98 -4.50 -2.02 -25.07
CA THR A 98 -4.57 -0.57 -24.93
C THR A 98 -3.40 -0.07 -24.06
N GLN A 99 -2.57 0.84 -24.56
CA GLN A 99 -1.64 1.62 -23.77
C GLN A 99 -2.30 2.94 -23.36
N GLU A 100 -2.50 3.13 -22.06
CA GLU A 100 -2.96 4.40 -21.51
C GLU A 100 -1.79 5.40 -21.40
N GLU A 101 -2.07 6.66 -21.70
CA GLU A 101 -1.13 7.76 -21.52
C GLU A 101 -1.43 8.60 -20.27
N TRP A 102 -2.62 8.45 -19.67
CA TRP A 102 -2.95 8.95 -18.33
C TRP A 102 -2.43 7.99 -17.27
N VAL A 103 -1.10 7.92 -17.15
CA VAL A 103 -0.40 6.93 -16.34
C VAL A 103 -0.62 7.07 -14.82
N VAL A 104 -1.03 8.26 -14.34
CA VAL A 104 -1.46 8.45 -12.95
C VAL A 104 -2.79 9.18 -12.94
N GLN A 105 -3.87 8.52 -12.51
CA GLN A 105 -5.22 9.06 -12.52
C GLN A 105 -5.77 9.23 -11.10
N ASN A 106 -5.89 10.48 -10.67
CA ASN A 106 -6.46 10.88 -9.38
C ASN A 106 -5.85 10.14 -8.18
N THR A 107 -4.55 9.84 -8.23
CA THR A 107 -3.90 9.14 -7.14
C THR A 107 -3.66 10.09 -5.98
N LEU A 108 -4.09 9.69 -4.78
CA LEU A 108 -3.82 10.48 -3.58
C LEU A 108 -2.32 10.68 -3.41
N THR A 109 -1.90 11.92 -3.22
CA THR A 109 -0.49 12.28 -3.11
C THR A 109 -0.25 13.14 -1.87
N LYS A 110 0.91 12.96 -1.25
CA LYS A 110 1.40 13.88 -0.23
C LYS A 110 2.61 14.59 -0.79
N VAL A 111 2.54 15.90 -0.88
CA VAL A 111 3.62 16.71 -1.45
C VAL A 111 4.65 17.00 -0.38
N PHE A 112 5.76 16.26 -0.40
CA PHE A 112 6.90 16.44 0.48
C PHE A 112 8.14 16.83 -0.33
N SER A 113 8.89 17.81 0.16
CA SER A 113 10.12 18.28 -0.45
C SER A 113 11.19 17.19 -0.42
N ALA A 114 11.94 17.06 -1.52
CA ALA A 114 13.05 16.12 -1.66
C ALA A 114 12.71 14.61 -1.54
N GLU A 115 11.43 14.25 -1.41
CA GLU A 115 10.97 12.86 -1.48
C GLU A 115 10.25 12.63 -2.82
N GLY A 116 10.67 11.59 -3.55
CA GLY A 116 10.01 11.15 -4.78
C GLY A 116 8.76 10.33 -4.44
N ASN A 117 7.58 10.78 -4.87
CA ASN A 117 6.39 9.92 -4.88
C ASN A 117 6.44 9.03 -6.12
N ASN A 118 6.46 7.72 -5.93
CA ASN A 118 6.44 6.74 -7.03
C ASN A 118 5.02 6.25 -7.28
N PHE A 119 4.56 6.38 -8.52
CA PHE A 119 3.24 5.93 -8.97
C PHE A 119 3.40 4.83 -10.00
N SER A 120 2.88 3.64 -9.71
CA SER A 120 2.95 2.49 -10.61
C SER A 120 1.89 2.54 -11.70
N PHE A 121 2.23 2.09 -12.90
CA PHE A 121 1.31 1.99 -14.03
C PHE A 121 1.72 0.85 -14.98
N VAL A 122 0.82 0.49 -15.91
CA VAL A 122 1.05 -0.56 -16.90
C VAL A 122 1.62 0.06 -18.19
N LEU A 123 2.75 -0.48 -18.63
CA LEU A 123 3.45 -0.13 -19.84
C LEU A 123 3.48 -1.36 -20.77
N ASN A 124 2.46 -1.47 -21.62
CA ASN A 124 2.29 -2.54 -22.60
C ASN A 124 3.28 -2.43 -23.77
N ASP A 125 3.69 -1.21 -24.13
CA ASP A 125 4.59 -0.99 -25.27
C ASP A 125 6.01 -1.45 -24.96
N SER A 126 6.42 -2.59 -25.52
CA SER A 126 7.74 -3.19 -25.30
C SER A 126 8.89 -2.49 -26.04
N GLN A 127 8.58 -1.59 -26.97
CA GLN A 127 9.56 -0.89 -27.82
C GLN A 127 9.85 0.54 -27.34
N ILE A 128 9.14 0.98 -26.32
CA ILE A 128 9.13 2.35 -25.83
C ILE A 128 10.52 2.85 -25.37
N GLU A 129 11.37 2.01 -24.81
CA GLU A 129 12.69 2.40 -24.28
C GLU A 129 13.70 2.72 -25.38
N ALA A 130 13.43 2.32 -26.63
CA ALA A 130 14.22 2.78 -27.78
C ALA A 130 13.98 4.26 -28.10
N GLN A 131 12.89 4.83 -27.57
CA GLN A 131 12.55 6.23 -27.75
C GLN A 131 13.17 7.12 -26.66
N LYS A 132 13.25 8.43 -26.96
CA LYS A 132 13.84 9.46 -26.09
C LYS A 132 12.97 10.70 -26.02
N ASP A 133 13.13 11.56 -25.02
CA ASP A 133 12.43 12.86 -24.98
C ASP A 133 10.89 12.74 -24.95
N PHE A 134 10.36 12.08 -23.92
CA PHE A 134 8.93 11.93 -23.67
C PHE A 134 8.34 13.21 -23.08
N ASN A 135 7.26 13.72 -23.66
CA ASN A 135 6.56 14.86 -23.10
C ASN A 135 5.70 14.41 -21.93
N VAL A 136 5.86 15.07 -20.79
CA VAL A 136 5.11 14.76 -19.58
C VAL A 136 4.40 16.01 -19.09
N ALA A 137 3.10 15.87 -18.83
CA ALA A 137 2.30 16.86 -18.14
C ALA A 137 1.94 16.33 -16.75
N ILE A 138 2.10 17.17 -15.73
CA ILE A 138 1.81 16.83 -14.33
C ILE A 138 0.86 17.88 -13.79
N VAL A 139 -0.19 17.44 -13.10
CA VAL A 139 -1.06 18.34 -12.35
C VAL A 139 -1.36 17.79 -10.96
N LEU A 140 -1.16 18.63 -9.95
CA LEU A 140 -1.61 18.39 -8.58
C LEU A 140 -2.90 19.17 -8.35
N SER A 141 -3.99 18.47 -8.03
CA SER A 141 -5.32 19.05 -7.88
C SER A 141 -5.88 18.84 -6.47
N ARG A 142 -6.84 19.67 -6.10
CA ARG A 142 -7.62 19.56 -4.84
C ARG A 142 -8.77 18.55 -4.93
N LYS A 143 -9.09 18.12 -6.13
CA LYS A 143 -10.24 17.28 -6.45
C LYS A 143 -9.86 16.33 -7.57
N ASN A 144 -10.58 15.22 -7.63
CA ASN A 144 -10.54 14.33 -8.78
C ASN A 144 -10.87 15.08 -10.07
N LEU A 145 -10.19 14.67 -11.14
CA LEU A 145 -10.41 15.11 -12.50
C LEU A 145 -11.11 13.96 -13.24
N ASP A 146 -12.31 14.21 -13.75
CA ASP A 146 -13.02 13.22 -14.57
C ASP A 146 -12.37 13.08 -15.96
N GLN A 147 -11.75 14.16 -16.43
CA GLN A 147 -11.01 14.24 -17.68
C GLN A 147 -9.92 15.30 -17.55
N TRP A 148 -8.80 15.08 -18.23
CA TRP A 148 -7.71 16.05 -18.31
C TRP A 148 -6.93 15.86 -19.61
N ASP A 149 -6.72 16.97 -20.33
CA ASP A 149 -6.08 16.99 -21.65
C ASP A 149 -4.61 17.43 -21.60
N GLY A 150 -3.99 17.36 -20.42
CA GLY A 150 -2.61 17.78 -20.21
C GLY A 150 -2.41 19.30 -20.15
N LYS A 151 -3.47 20.11 -20.04
CA LYS A 151 -3.34 21.57 -19.86
C LYS A 151 -3.40 22.01 -18.41
N ALA A 152 -2.84 23.18 -18.12
CA ALA A 152 -2.88 23.77 -16.78
C ALA A 152 -4.32 23.97 -16.29
N ILE A 153 -4.59 23.55 -15.05
CA ILE A 153 -5.90 23.69 -14.40
C ILE A 153 -5.85 24.86 -13.41
N ARG A 154 -6.91 25.65 -13.35
CA ARG A 154 -6.97 26.77 -12.41
C ARG A 154 -6.85 26.29 -10.96
N GLY A 155 -5.91 26.88 -10.23
CA GLY A 155 -5.71 26.60 -8.81
C GLY A 155 -5.00 25.28 -8.51
N SER A 156 -4.44 24.62 -9.53
CA SER A 156 -3.56 23.45 -9.38
C SER A 156 -2.09 23.85 -9.18
N ALA A 157 -1.22 22.87 -8.93
CA ALA A 157 0.18 22.98 -9.34
C ALA A 157 0.31 22.23 -10.65
N TYR A 158 0.99 22.81 -11.63
CA TYR A 158 1.09 22.20 -12.95
C TYR A 158 2.48 22.44 -13.51
N GLN A 159 3.00 21.43 -14.19
CA GLN A 159 4.28 21.48 -14.85
C GLN A 159 4.26 20.60 -16.10
N THR A 160 4.95 21.06 -17.14
CA THR A 160 5.33 20.23 -18.28
C THR A 160 6.84 20.09 -18.31
N LEU A 161 7.32 18.91 -18.66
CA LEU A 161 8.73 18.63 -18.81
C LEU A 161 8.95 17.54 -19.86
N THR A 162 10.22 17.34 -20.22
CA THR A 162 10.64 16.30 -21.15
C THR A 162 11.54 15.33 -20.42
N ILE A 163 11.17 14.05 -20.42
CA ILE A 163 12.00 12.99 -19.82
C ILE A 163 12.88 12.40 -20.92
N PRO A 164 14.21 12.37 -20.77
CA PRO A 164 15.13 12.00 -21.85
C PRO A 164 15.02 10.52 -22.24
N SER A 165 14.67 9.63 -21.31
CA SER A 165 14.56 8.18 -21.55
C SER A 165 13.75 7.50 -20.45
N ILE A 166 13.23 6.32 -20.75
CA ILE A 166 12.68 5.40 -19.74
C ILE A 166 13.85 4.57 -19.19
N GLU A 167 14.02 4.60 -17.88
CA GLU A 167 15.03 3.82 -17.16
C GLU A 167 14.56 2.38 -16.95
N SER A 168 15.50 1.48 -16.65
CA SER A 168 15.22 0.08 -16.36
C SER A 168 15.67 -0.25 -14.94
N ASP A 169 14.83 -0.94 -14.18
CA ASP A 169 15.17 -1.46 -12.85
C ASP A 169 15.10 -2.99 -12.88
N ASP A 170 16.27 -3.64 -12.89
CA ASP A 170 16.38 -5.09 -12.84
C ASP A 170 16.18 -5.56 -11.41
N ILE A 171 15.15 -6.38 -11.22
CA ILE A 171 14.76 -6.90 -9.93
C ILE A 171 15.18 -8.36 -9.73
N SER A 172 15.97 -8.95 -10.63
CA SER A 172 16.40 -10.36 -10.55
C SER A 172 16.97 -10.72 -9.19
N ASP A 173 17.85 -9.89 -8.64
CA ASP A 173 18.49 -10.12 -7.34
C ASP A 173 17.51 -9.98 -6.16
N ARG A 174 16.38 -9.30 -6.38
CA ARG A 174 15.27 -9.09 -5.44
C ARG A 174 14.12 -10.06 -5.69
N TYR A 175 14.20 -10.83 -6.77
CA TYR A 175 13.20 -11.76 -7.25
C TYR A 175 13.70 -13.18 -6.99
N GLU A 176 13.30 -13.77 -5.87
CA GLU A 176 13.48 -15.21 -5.69
C GLU A 176 12.65 -15.91 -6.76
N ALA A 177 13.34 -16.51 -7.75
CA ALA A 177 12.69 -17.33 -8.76
C ALA A 177 11.86 -18.38 -8.04
N ASP A 178 10.55 -18.33 -8.22
CA ASP A 178 9.63 -19.35 -7.74
C ASP A 178 10.08 -20.69 -8.32
N PRO A 179 10.65 -21.62 -7.51
CA PRO A 179 11.20 -22.86 -8.03
C PRO A 179 10.12 -23.76 -8.65
N GLU A 180 8.84 -23.43 -8.46
CA GLU A 180 7.69 -24.19 -8.98
C GLU A 180 6.97 -23.51 -10.15
N GLY A 181 7.30 -22.25 -10.49
CA GLY A 181 6.71 -21.54 -11.64
C GLY A 181 5.20 -21.23 -11.51
N ILE A 182 4.66 -21.18 -10.30
CA ILE A 182 3.21 -21.05 -10.02
C ILE A 182 2.80 -19.58 -9.80
N ARG A 183 3.72 -18.68 -9.42
CA ARG A 183 3.41 -17.28 -9.11
C ARG A 183 3.34 -16.39 -10.36
N ALA A 184 2.16 -16.35 -10.99
CA ALA A 184 1.81 -15.26 -11.89
C ALA A 184 1.42 -13.99 -11.09
N GLY A 185 2.20 -12.92 -11.21
CA GLY A 185 1.70 -11.53 -11.14
C GLY A 185 1.68 -10.76 -9.80
N GLY A 186 1.75 -11.40 -8.63
CA GLY A 186 1.38 -10.72 -7.36
C GLY A 186 2.44 -9.89 -6.61
N ILE A 187 3.75 -10.02 -6.90
CA ILE A 187 4.82 -9.55 -5.98
C ILE A 187 5.51 -8.24 -6.45
N PHE A 188 5.21 -7.74 -7.65
CA PHE A 188 6.00 -6.69 -8.31
C PHE A 188 5.94 -5.28 -7.67
N LEU A 189 4.96 -4.97 -6.82
CA LEU A 189 4.77 -3.62 -6.27
C LEU A 189 5.75 -3.20 -5.16
N ASN A 190 6.52 -4.14 -4.58
CA ASN A 190 7.43 -3.86 -3.45
C ASN A 190 8.80 -3.34 -3.89
N VAL A 191 9.24 -3.68 -5.10
CA VAL A 191 10.62 -3.42 -5.53
C VAL A 191 10.83 -1.98 -6.05
N LEU A 192 9.77 -1.33 -6.53
CA LEU A 192 9.77 0.01 -7.13
C LEU A 192 9.83 1.19 -6.12
N SER A 193 10.24 0.96 -4.87
CA SER A 193 10.16 1.97 -3.79
C SER A 193 11.51 2.56 -3.35
N GLU A 194 12.61 2.24 -4.03
CA GLU A 194 13.88 2.94 -3.81
C GLU A 194 13.88 4.29 -4.56
N PRO A 195 14.23 5.42 -3.90
CA PRO A 195 14.39 6.69 -4.59
C PRO A 195 15.63 6.65 -5.50
N ALA A 196 15.46 7.01 -6.77
CA ALA A 196 16.57 7.23 -7.69
C ALA A 196 17.48 8.36 -7.15
N LEU A 197 18.60 8.01 -6.55
CA LEU A 197 19.63 8.97 -6.15
C LEU A 197 20.34 9.46 -7.42
N ALA A 198 20.17 10.75 -7.74
CA ALA A 198 20.86 11.39 -8.85
C ALA A 198 22.40 11.25 -8.67
N ALA A 199 23.03 10.53 -9.58
CA ALA A 199 24.48 10.34 -9.60
C ALA A 199 25.20 11.63 -9.99
N GLY A 200 25.94 12.20 -9.02
CA GLY A 200 27.19 12.92 -9.23
C GLY A 200 27.18 14.15 -10.13
N GLU A 201 26.82 15.31 -9.59
CA GLU A 201 27.41 16.59 -10.03
C GLU A 201 27.88 17.41 -8.81
N THR A 202 29.12 17.88 -8.86
CA THR A 202 29.69 18.76 -7.84
C THR A 202 29.22 20.21 -8.08
N PRO A 203 28.81 20.97 -7.05
CA PRO A 203 28.33 22.33 -7.25
C PRO A 203 29.49 23.29 -7.59
N PRO A 204 29.30 24.28 -8.47
CA PRO A 204 30.30 25.31 -8.69
C PRO A 204 30.38 26.26 -7.49
N THR A 205 31.59 26.49 -7.01
CA THR A 205 31.92 27.50 -6.00
C THR A 205 31.55 28.90 -6.48
N ALA A 206 30.56 29.54 -5.85
CA ALA A 206 30.24 30.96 -6.04
C ALA A 206 31.00 31.84 -5.01
N PRO A 207 31.43 33.06 -5.38
CA PRO A 207 32.17 33.97 -4.50
C PRO A 207 31.26 34.68 -3.48
N PRO A 208 31.82 35.24 -2.39
CA PRO A 208 31.04 35.78 -1.29
C PRO A 208 30.42 37.13 -1.65
N VAL A 209 29.14 37.32 -1.33
CA VAL A 209 28.45 38.62 -1.37
C VAL A 209 28.15 39.07 0.06
N GLU A 210 28.55 40.31 0.37
CA GLU A 210 28.46 40.95 1.68
C GLU A 210 27.03 41.12 2.19
N ALA A 211 26.81 40.75 3.45
CA ALA A 211 25.51 40.64 4.11
C ALA A 211 25.13 41.88 4.94
N GLN A 212 25.17 43.09 4.38
CA GLN A 212 24.80 44.30 5.15
C GLN A 212 23.60 45.11 4.65
N ASP A 213 23.06 44.87 3.45
CA ASP A 213 21.93 45.67 2.93
C ASP A 213 20.54 44.98 2.99
N VAL A 214 20.45 43.69 3.29
CA VAL A 214 19.16 42.95 3.30
C VAL A 214 18.40 43.09 4.64
N GLN A 215 19.09 43.42 5.72
CA GLN A 215 18.50 43.41 7.07
C GLN A 215 17.62 44.64 7.37
N LYS A 216 17.83 45.74 6.63
CA LYS A 216 17.11 47.00 6.83
C LYS A 216 15.78 47.08 6.07
N GLU A 217 15.62 46.32 4.99
CA GLU A 217 14.36 46.23 4.23
C GLU A 217 13.34 45.27 4.87
N LEU A 218 13.81 44.25 5.59
CA LEU A 218 12.94 43.26 6.24
C LEU A 218 12.27 43.81 7.51
N GLU A 219 12.93 44.67 8.28
CA GLU A 219 12.38 45.28 9.49
C GLU A 219 11.29 46.34 9.23
N GLU A 220 11.33 47.04 8.10
CA GLU A 220 10.28 48.02 7.75
C GLU A 220 9.01 47.35 7.20
N ALA A 221 9.13 46.20 6.54
CA ALA A 221 7.99 45.42 6.05
C ALA A 221 7.17 44.79 7.19
N THR A 222 7.81 44.35 8.29
CA THR A 222 7.12 43.69 9.42
C THR A 222 6.36 44.67 10.31
N LYS A 223 6.77 45.95 10.38
CA LYS A 223 6.06 46.97 11.15
C LYS A 223 4.76 47.46 10.51
N ALA A 224 4.55 47.22 9.22
CA ALA A 224 3.35 47.65 8.49
C ALA A 224 2.17 46.65 8.63
N GLN A 225 2.43 45.36 8.88
CA GLN A 225 1.38 44.33 8.97
C GLN A 225 0.76 44.16 10.37
N LEU A 226 1.32 44.79 11.41
CA LEU A 226 0.88 44.65 12.80
C LEU A 226 -0.06 45.78 13.30
N ARG A 227 -0.60 46.62 12.40
CA ARG A 227 -1.44 47.79 12.76
C ARG A 227 -2.89 47.81 12.22
N GLU A 228 -3.35 46.78 11.51
CA GLU A 228 -4.75 46.60 11.13
C GLU A 228 -5.11 45.11 11.28
N GLY A 229 -6.06 44.62 12.06
CA GLY A 229 -7.04 45.21 12.94
C GLY A 229 -7.88 44.05 13.50
N LEU A 230 -7.88 43.92 14.82
CA LEU A 230 -8.82 43.10 15.60
C LEU A 230 -10.14 43.88 15.73
N ASN A 231 -11.28 43.30 15.34
CA ASN A 231 -12.49 43.10 16.20
C ASN A 231 -13.72 42.49 15.48
N PRO A 232 -14.71 41.95 16.24
CA PRO A 232 -15.56 40.79 15.87
C PRO A 232 -17.05 41.13 15.64
N LEU A 233 -17.89 40.07 15.53
CA LEU A 233 -19.39 39.97 15.41
C LEU A 233 -19.82 39.56 13.98
N THR A 234 -20.79 38.68 13.66
CA THR A 234 -21.77 37.82 14.37
C THR A 234 -22.46 36.92 13.33
N ASN A 235 -22.82 35.69 13.72
CA ASN A 235 -23.86 34.78 13.19
C ASN A 235 -24.46 34.95 11.77
N THR A 236 -24.32 33.91 10.95
CA THR A 236 -25.45 33.25 10.25
C THR A 236 -25.14 31.78 9.96
N SER A 237 -26.22 30.99 9.94
CA SER A 237 -26.33 29.55 10.15
C SER A 237 -26.26 28.67 8.89
N ALA A 238 -25.52 27.55 9.01
CA ALA A 238 -25.68 26.21 8.37
C ALA A 238 -25.55 26.08 6.81
N PRO A 239 -25.10 24.94 6.24
CA PRO A 239 -25.12 23.58 6.80
C PRO A 239 -23.75 22.91 7.01
N LYS A 240 -23.69 22.05 8.03
CA LYS A 240 -22.64 21.04 8.22
C LYS A 240 -22.64 20.09 7.01
N SER A 241 -21.69 20.28 6.10
CA SER A 241 -21.26 19.25 5.17
C SER A 241 -20.10 18.53 5.84
N THR A 242 -20.37 17.31 6.29
CA THR A 242 -19.38 16.38 6.84
C THR A 242 -18.32 16.08 5.79
N GLU A 243 -17.10 16.45 6.13
CA GLU A 243 -15.84 16.07 5.51
C GLU A 243 -15.74 14.53 5.49
N LYS A 244 -15.79 13.92 4.29
CA LYS A 244 -15.48 12.50 4.10
C LYS A 244 -14.02 12.40 3.68
N THR A 245 -13.18 12.03 4.63
CA THR A 245 -11.74 11.79 4.50
C THR A 245 -11.52 10.29 4.34
N VAL A 246 -10.62 9.90 3.41
CA VAL A 246 -9.95 8.59 3.27
C VAL A 246 -10.87 7.35 3.31
N GLU A 247 -11.18 6.79 2.12
CA GLU A 247 -11.69 5.42 2.02
C GLU A 247 -10.63 4.44 2.55
N SER A 248 -10.91 3.92 3.74
CA SER A 248 -10.12 2.96 4.50
C SER A 248 -10.25 1.54 3.93
N LEU A 249 -9.14 0.81 3.88
CA LEU A 249 -9.18 -0.64 4.16
C LEU A 249 -9.85 -0.84 5.52
N GLY A 250 -11.08 -1.38 5.54
CA GLY A 250 -11.69 -1.97 6.73
C GLY A 250 -12.02 -1.00 7.88
N LYS A 251 -13.31 -0.87 8.15
CA LYS A 251 -13.91 -0.21 9.32
C LYS A 251 -13.26 -0.69 10.62
N GLU A 252 -13.24 0.20 11.61
CA GLU A 252 -12.94 -0.03 13.02
C GLU A 252 -12.13 -1.28 13.39
N PHE A 253 -10.91 -1.08 13.86
CA PHE A 253 -10.12 -2.14 14.46
C PHE A 253 -9.70 -1.75 15.87
N ASP A 254 -9.64 -2.73 16.76
CA ASP A 254 -9.08 -2.61 18.09
C ASP A 254 -8.41 -3.95 18.35
N VAL A 255 -7.08 -3.96 18.33
CA VAL A 255 -6.30 -5.15 18.65
C VAL A 255 -5.23 -4.75 19.66
N PHE A 256 -5.06 -5.61 20.64
CA PHE A 256 -4.15 -5.39 21.75
C PHE A 256 -3.61 -6.72 22.22
N HIS A 257 -2.30 -6.82 22.42
CA HIS A 257 -1.69 -7.93 23.15
C HIS A 257 -1.80 -7.66 24.64
N ASP A 258 -2.42 -8.58 25.34
CA ASP A 258 -2.66 -8.51 26.77
C ASP A 258 -1.35 -8.56 27.58
N GLY A 259 -1.17 -7.54 28.43
CA GLY A 259 -0.56 -7.54 29.78
C GLY A 259 0.88 -8.01 30.03
N ASP A 260 1.44 -8.87 29.17
CA ASP A 260 2.65 -9.65 29.46
C ASP A 260 3.82 -9.30 28.53
N MET A 261 3.63 -8.35 27.60
CA MET A 261 4.73 -7.86 26.78
C MET A 261 5.74 -7.13 27.65
N PRO A 262 7.03 -7.52 27.64
CA PRO A 262 8.06 -6.82 28.41
C PRO A 262 8.18 -5.36 27.98
N ASP A 263 8.62 -4.52 28.92
CA ASP A 263 8.91 -3.10 28.71
C ASP A 263 10.32 -2.79 29.22
N ILE A 264 11.32 -3.29 28.49
CA ILE A 264 12.73 -3.17 28.85
C ILE A 264 13.24 -1.76 28.56
N THR A 265 13.93 -1.17 29.54
CA THR A 265 14.64 0.10 29.37
C THR A 265 15.87 -0.08 28.49
N GLN A 266 16.03 0.77 27.47
CA GLN A 266 17.23 0.72 26.65
C GLN A 266 18.46 1.35 27.32
N GLY A 267 19.66 0.91 26.90
CA GLY A 267 20.87 1.71 26.99
C GLY A 267 20.99 2.73 25.86
N LYS A 268 22.12 3.46 25.83
CA LYS A 268 22.38 4.54 24.87
C LYS A 268 22.37 4.01 23.43
N ASN A 269 21.46 4.52 22.59
CA ASN A 269 21.30 4.12 21.18
C ASN A 269 20.98 2.63 20.99
N GLU A 270 20.42 1.96 22.00
CA GLU A 270 20.07 0.54 21.98
C GLU A 270 18.60 0.27 21.63
N CYS A 271 17.91 1.22 20.98
CA CYS A 271 16.47 1.11 20.76
C CYS A 271 16.10 -0.11 19.93
N VAL A 272 16.88 -0.41 18.89
CA VAL A 272 16.69 -1.59 18.04
C VAL A 272 16.86 -2.90 18.82
N PRO A 273 18.02 -3.21 19.43
CA PRO A 273 18.17 -4.47 20.18
C PRO A 273 17.23 -4.57 21.40
N THR A 274 16.83 -3.44 22.00
CA THR A 274 15.91 -3.46 23.14
C THR A 274 14.47 -3.80 22.73
N SER A 275 13.96 -3.15 21.66
CA SER A 275 12.63 -3.45 21.14
C SER A 275 12.52 -4.88 20.62
N THR A 276 13.55 -5.36 19.91
CA THR A 276 13.61 -6.77 19.48
C THR A 276 13.68 -7.73 20.67
N ALA A 277 14.37 -7.36 21.77
CA ALA A 277 14.38 -8.19 22.98
C ALA A 277 12.99 -8.29 23.63
N ASN A 278 12.22 -7.20 23.68
CA ASN A 278 10.83 -7.22 24.17
C ASN A 278 9.99 -8.21 23.35
N SER A 279 10.05 -8.11 22.03
CA SER A 279 9.34 -8.94 21.08
C SER A 279 9.67 -10.42 21.22
N LEU A 280 10.96 -10.77 21.23
CA LEU A 280 11.42 -12.15 21.33
C LEU A 280 11.07 -12.78 22.68
N LEU A 281 11.16 -12.04 23.79
CA LEU A 281 10.77 -12.53 25.11
C LEU A 281 9.27 -12.82 25.18
N TRP A 282 8.44 -11.92 24.65
CA TRP A 282 7.00 -12.12 24.60
C TRP A 282 6.63 -13.34 23.73
N LEU A 283 7.20 -13.45 22.52
CA LEU A 283 6.98 -14.59 21.64
C LEU A 283 7.46 -15.90 22.28
N ALA A 284 8.60 -15.90 22.98
CA ALA A 284 9.15 -17.08 23.62
C ALA A 284 8.28 -17.60 24.76
N GLN A 285 7.69 -16.69 25.55
CA GLN A 285 6.73 -17.05 26.59
C GLN A 285 5.44 -17.58 25.96
N LYS A 286 4.88 -16.83 25.01
CA LYS A 286 3.60 -17.15 24.35
C LYS A 286 3.64 -18.50 23.62
N ASN A 287 4.76 -18.82 22.97
CA ASN A 287 4.92 -20.01 22.13
C ASN A 287 5.82 -21.09 22.74
N LYS A 288 6.13 -20.99 24.04
CA LYS A 288 6.81 -22.02 24.84
C LYS A 288 8.18 -22.45 24.30
N PHE A 289 8.99 -21.49 23.86
CA PHE A 289 10.39 -21.72 23.48
C PHE A 289 11.39 -20.91 24.32
N SER A 290 10.98 -20.48 25.53
CA SER A 290 11.83 -19.72 26.46
C SER A 290 13.11 -20.44 26.86
N ASP A 291 13.16 -21.78 26.77
CA ASP A 291 14.34 -22.61 27.01
C ASP A 291 15.46 -22.41 25.98
N LYS A 292 15.11 -21.90 24.79
CA LYS A 292 16.05 -21.56 23.71
C LYS A 292 16.57 -20.13 23.77
N MET A 293 16.05 -19.32 24.69
CA MET A 293 16.44 -17.91 24.82
C MET A 293 17.55 -17.73 25.87
N PRO A 294 18.41 -16.70 25.73
CA PRO A 294 19.23 -16.24 26.85
C PRO A 294 18.38 -15.92 28.08
N LYS A 295 18.95 -16.05 29.29
CA LYS A 295 18.16 -16.13 30.53
C LYS A 295 17.68 -14.78 31.05
N THR A 296 18.32 -13.69 30.61
CA THR A 296 17.99 -12.34 31.08
C THR A 296 17.87 -11.38 29.90
N GLY A 297 17.06 -10.33 30.04
CA GLY A 297 16.94 -9.29 29.01
C GLY A 297 18.29 -8.63 28.67
N ALA A 298 19.18 -8.49 29.64
CA ALA A 298 20.52 -7.96 29.42
C ALA A 298 21.40 -8.89 28.56
N GLU A 299 21.31 -10.20 28.75
CA GLU A 299 22.01 -11.19 27.90
C GLU A 299 21.46 -11.17 26.48
N ILE A 300 20.12 -11.14 26.32
CA ILE A 300 19.46 -11.05 25.00
C ILE A 300 19.92 -9.80 24.26
N ILE A 301 19.87 -8.62 24.90
CA ILE A 301 20.31 -7.36 24.30
C ILE A 301 21.79 -7.41 23.92
N SER A 302 22.64 -8.00 24.77
CA SER A 302 24.08 -8.13 24.49
C SER A 302 24.35 -8.99 23.25
N GLU A 303 23.61 -10.08 23.08
CA GLU A 303 23.73 -10.96 21.92
C GLU A 303 23.16 -10.30 20.65
N LEU A 304 21.98 -9.69 20.75
CA LEU A 304 21.36 -8.95 19.65
C LEU A 304 22.22 -7.80 19.15
N LYS A 305 22.94 -7.08 20.03
CA LYS A 305 23.90 -6.05 19.62
C LYS A 305 24.98 -6.60 18.68
N THR A 306 25.41 -7.85 18.89
CA THR A 306 26.40 -8.48 18.02
C THR A 306 25.78 -8.81 16.66
N ASP A 307 24.61 -9.44 16.66
CA ASP A 307 23.99 -9.92 15.42
C ASP A 307 23.44 -8.77 14.56
N LEU A 308 22.84 -7.76 15.19
CA LEU A 308 22.33 -6.54 14.55
C LEU A 308 23.43 -5.52 14.22
N LYS A 309 24.71 -5.86 14.44
CA LYS A 309 25.87 -4.98 14.22
C LYS A 309 25.73 -3.61 14.87
N TRP A 310 25.18 -3.59 16.09
CA TRP A 310 24.99 -2.37 16.85
C TRP A 310 26.32 -1.63 17.06
N SER A 311 26.27 -0.30 16.96
CA SER A 311 27.40 0.58 17.19
C SER A 311 27.04 1.71 18.16
N ALA A 312 28.01 2.57 18.46
CA ALA A 312 27.77 3.76 19.29
C ALA A 312 26.72 4.72 18.70
N THR A 313 26.39 4.62 17.40
CA THR A 313 25.34 5.40 16.72
C THR A 313 24.03 4.63 16.54
N GLY A 314 23.93 3.39 17.04
CA GLY A 314 22.78 2.52 16.88
C GLY A 314 22.98 1.45 15.80
N VAL A 315 21.87 0.86 15.36
CA VAL A 315 21.79 -0.12 14.25
C VAL A 315 21.29 0.60 13.00
N LYS A 316 21.88 0.28 11.85
CA LYS A 316 21.35 0.71 10.55
C LYS A 316 20.22 -0.21 10.14
N VAL A 317 18.98 0.21 10.40
CA VAL A 317 17.81 -0.70 10.30
C VAL A 317 17.65 -1.28 8.90
N GLU A 318 17.88 -0.47 7.86
CA GLU A 318 17.73 -0.86 6.46
C GLU A 318 18.78 -1.88 5.99
N GLU A 319 19.98 -1.85 6.58
CA GLU A 319 21.10 -2.74 6.19
C GLU A 319 21.16 -4.00 7.07
N ASP A 320 21.00 -3.84 8.38
CA ASP A 320 21.44 -4.83 9.36
C ASP A 320 20.30 -5.50 10.13
N TYR A 321 19.09 -4.93 10.14
CA TYR A 321 18.02 -5.39 11.03
C TYR A 321 17.54 -6.81 10.70
N LEU A 322 17.04 -7.04 9.47
CA LEU A 322 16.49 -8.34 9.07
C LEU A 322 17.56 -9.43 9.11
N THR A 323 18.73 -9.15 8.54
CA THR A 323 19.87 -10.09 8.52
C THR A 323 20.35 -10.44 9.93
N GLY A 324 20.48 -9.44 10.81
CA GLY A 324 20.90 -9.66 12.19
C GLY A 324 19.85 -10.41 13.02
N LYS A 325 18.57 -10.10 12.83
CA LYS A 325 17.47 -10.81 13.50
C LYS A 325 17.41 -12.27 13.04
N GLN A 326 17.56 -12.53 11.75
CA GLN A 326 17.65 -13.88 11.20
C GLN A 326 18.86 -14.66 11.78
N ALA A 327 20.03 -14.02 11.89
CA ALA A 327 21.19 -14.64 12.50
C ALA A 327 20.96 -15.04 13.98
N PHE A 328 20.25 -14.20 14.74
CA PHE A 328 19.86 -14.53 16.12
C PHE A 328 18.91 -15.73 16.17
N ILE A 329 17.87 -15.72 15.32
CA ILE A 329 16.87 -16.80 15.20
C ILE A 329 17.56 -18.13 14.88
N GLU A 330 18.45 -18.14 13.90
CA GLU A 330 19.17 -19.35 13.46
C GLU A 330 20.10 -19.89 14.55
N ARG A 331 20.88 -19.00 15.18
CA ARG A 331 21.84 -19.37 16.23
C ARG A 331 21.14 -20.05 17.41
N HIS A 332 19.97 -19.55 17.80
CA HIS A 332 19.17 -20.09 18.90
C HIS A 332 18.15 -21.14 18.46
N LYS A 333 18.08 -21.45 17.15
CA LYS A 333 17.12 -22.40 16.55
C LYS A 333 15.68 -22.06 16.97
N LEU A 334 15.36 -20.77 16.95
CA LEU A 334 14.03 -20.28 17.28
C LEU A 334 13.08 -20.65 16.14
N PRO A 335 11.87 -21.13 16.44
CA PRO A 335 10.89 -21.46 15.42
C PRO A 335 10.19 -20.18 14.97
N LEU A 336 10.93 -19.16 14.53
CA LEU A 336 10.40 -17.84 14.19
C LEU A 336 10.75 -17.46 12.75
N ALA A 337 9.89 -16.66 12.13
CA ALA A 337 10.16 -15.95 10.89
C ALA A 337 9.79 -14.48 11.06
N THR A 338 10.60 -13.60 10.47
CA THR A 338 10.37 -12.16 10.44
C THR A 338 10.08 -11.72 9.01
N HIS A 339 9.10 -10.84 8.82
CA HIS A 339 8.83 -10.19 7.54
C HIS A 339 8.55 -8.70 7.71
N LEU A 340 8.67 -7.94 6.62
CA LEU A 340 8.30 -6.53 6.59
C LEU A 340 6.76 -6.40 6.58
N VAL A 341 6.22 -5.55 7.44
CA VAL A 341 4.79 -5.21 7.46
C VAL A 341 4.52 -4.16 6.39
N GLY A 342 3.62 -4.50 5.49
CA GLY A 342 3.37 -3.68 4.31
C GLY A 342 4.46 -3.86 3.26
N SER A 343 4.56 -2.87 2.40
CA SER A 343 5.11 -3.04 1.05
C SER A 343 6.12 -1.96 0.69
N LYS A 344 6.09 -0.82 1.41
CA LYS A 344 6.87 0.39 1.11
C LYS A 344 7.20 1.14 2.39
N ALA A 345 8.27 1.93 2.35
CA ALA A 345 8.50 2.92 3.39
C ALA A 345 7.33 3.93 3.44
N PHE A 346 7.01 4.42 4.64
CA PHE A 346 5.98 5.42 4.90
C PHE A 346 4.56 5.04 4.45
N ASP A 347 4.25 3.74 4.44
CA ASP A 347 2.94 3.21 4.07
C ASP A 347 1.80 3.94 4.82
N LEU A 348 0.85 4.50 4.06
CA LEU A 348 -0.26 5.28 4.61
C LEU A 348 -1.30 4.42 5.34
N ASN A 349 -1.30 3.11 5.11
CA ASN A 349 -2.19 2.16 5.77
C ASN A 349 -1.46 1.34 6.85
N ILE A 350 -0.27 1.79 7.27
CA ILE A 350 0.61 0.99 8.13
C ILE A 350 -0.03 0.58 9.45
N VAL A 351 -0.85 1.42 10.10
CA VAL A 351 -1.48 1.06 11.38
C VAL A 351 -2.50 -0.07 11.21
N ALA A 352 -3.28 -0.05 10.13
CA ALA A 352 -4.23 -1.12 9.83
C ALA A 352 -3.49 -2.43 9.53
N LYS A 353 -2.36 -2.37 8.82
CA LYS A 353 -1.51 -3.54 8.54
C LYS A 353 -0.85 -4.08 9.81
N ILE A 354 -0.33 -3.20 10.68
CA ILE A 354 0.15 -3.59 12.01
C ILE A 354 -0.97 -4.30 12.78
N ALA A 355 -2.19 -3.76 12.77
CA ALA A 355 -3.33 -4.39 13.42
C ALA A 355 -3.64 -5.80 12.87
N GLN A 356 -3.48 -6.02 11.55
CA GLN A 356 -3.65 -7.34 10.95
C GLN A 356 -2.61 -8.34 11.47
N GLU A 357 -1.35 -7.93 11.61
CA GLU A 357 -0.30 -8.82 12.13
C GLU A 357 -0.49 -9.12 13.63
N LEU A 358 -0.83 -8.10 14.42
CA LEU A 358 -1.15 -8.28 15.84
C LEU A 358 -2.33 -9.24 16.04
N ARG A 359 -3.36 -9.19 15.17
CA ARG A 359 -4.52 -10.12 15.19
C ARG A 359 -4.15 -11.57 14.90
N LYS A 360 -3.13 -11.79 14.06
CA LYS A 360 -2.56 -13.14 13.82
C LYS A 360 -1.76 -13.66 15.03
N GLY A 361 -1.68 -12.87 16.11
CA GLY A 361 -0.93 -13.20 17.31
C GLY A 361 0.58 -13.00 17.17
N GLN A 362 1.02 -12.34 16.10
CA GLN A 362 2.40 -11.99 15.80
C GLN A 362 2.82 -10.75 16.59
N ASP A 363 4.11 -10.63 16.89
CA ASP A 363 4.70 -9.39 17.40
C ASP A 363 4.99 -8.41 16.25
N VAL A 364 5.02 -7.11 16.53
CA VAL A 364 5.41 -6.09 15.55
C VAL A 364 6.38 -5.06 16.15
N GLU A 365 7.53 -4.86 15.51
CA GLU A 365 8.43 -3.73 15.80
C GLU A 365 8.26 -2.60 14.78
N ILE A 366 8.27 -1.35 15.24
CA ILE A 366 8.00 -0.16 14.42
C ILE A 366 9.25 0.72 14.35
N HIS A 367 9.73 0.95 13.13
CA HIS A 367 10.82 1.86 12.83
C HIS A 367 10.28 3.28 12.61
N LEU A 368 10.55 4.16 13.56
CA LEU A 368 10.21 5.58 13.55
C LEU A 368 11.39 6.42 13.04
N VAL A 369 11.10 7.46 12.28
CA VAL A 369 12.08 8.48 11.89
C VAL A 369 11.59 9.88 12.25
N TYR A 370 12.53 10.74 12.65
CA TYR A 370 12.26 12.09 13.12
C TYR A 370 12.80 13.11 12.14
N PHE A 371 12.03 14.17 11.90
CA PHE A 371 12.44 15.29 11.08
C PHE A 371 12.51 16.58 11.90
N GLN A 372 13.49 17.42 11.57
CA GLN A 372 13.62 18.76 12.09
C GLN A 372 13.66 19.77 10.95
N GLU A 373 12.96 20.88 11.13
CA GLU A 373 13.01 22.02 10.24
C GLU A 373 14.36 22.75 10.41
N LYS A 374 15.04 23.00 9.30
CA LYS A 374 16.26 23.80 9.21
C LYS A 374 15.91 25.29 9.22
N ALA A 375 16.92 26.13 9.37
CA ALA A 375 16.76 27.58 9.36
C ALA A 375 16.18 28.14 8.03
N ASP A 376 16.34 27.40 6.93
CA ASP A 376 15.82 27.75 5.60
C ASP A 376 14.37 27.26 5.37
N GLY A 377 13.74 26.63 6.37
CA GLY A 377 12.39 26.06 6.28
C GLY A 377 12.31 24.67 5.65
N SER A 378 13.44 24.08 5.23
CA SER A 378 13.48 22.69 4.75
C SER A 378 13.48 21.69 5.91
N TRP A 379 12.98 20.47 5.69
CA TRP A 379 13.05 19.39 6.69
C TRP A 379 14.28 18.51 6.43
N GLN A 380 14.90 18.03 7.51
CA GLN A 380 15.92 16.97 7.44
C GLN A 380 15.65 15.91 8.50
N GLN A 381 15.98 14.66 8.16
CA GLN A 381 15.98 13.61 9.16
C GLN A 381 17.01 13.94 10.25
N SER A 382 16.55 13.92 11.49
CA SER A 382 17.31 14.29 12.70
C SER A 382 17.63 13.08 13.57
N GLY A 383 16.93 11.97 13.38
CA GLY A 383 17.16 10.73 14.09
C GLY A 383 16.16 9.65 13.68
N ALA A 384 16.30 8.49 14.30
CA ALA A 384 15.44 7.33 14.13
C ALA A 384 15.35 6.56 15.45
N HIS A 385 14.34 5.69 15.55
CA HIS A 385 14.06 4.92 16.75
C HIS A 385 13.23 3.68 16.44
N MET A 386 13.36 2.64 17.26
CA MET A 386 12.59 1.41 17.12
C MET A 386 11.79 1.19 18.39
N VAL A 387 10.50 0.88 18.26
CA VAL A 387 9.58 0.63 19.37
C VAL A 387 8.81 -0.67 19.13
N THR A 388 8.29 -1.29 20.19
CA THR A 388 7.46 -2.50 20.08
C THR A 388 5.98 -2.11 20.08
N ALA A 389 5.20 -2.63 19.13
CA ALA A 389 3.76 -2.41 19.07
C ALA A 389 3.03 -3.38 20.00
N VAL A 390 2.25 -2.84 20.93
CA VAL A 390 1.40 -3.62 21.84
C VAL A 390 -0.04 -3.63 21.37
N GLY A 391 -0.46 -2.58 20.66
CA GLY A 391 -1.83 -2.48 20.15
C GLY A 391 -1.96 -1.48 19.01
N ALA A 392 -3.06 -1.62 18.28
CA ALA A 392 -3.43 -0.74 17.18
C ALA A 392 -4.95 -0.57 17.17
N ARG A 393 -5.41 0.68 17.07
CA ARG A 393 -6.84 1.00 16.94
C ARG A 393 -7.11 1.90 15.75
N GLY A 394 -8.28 1.70 15.13
CA GLY A 394 -8.85 2.55 14.10
C GLY A 394 -10.31 2.80 14.44
N ALA A 395 -10.76 4.06 14.38
CA ALA A 395 -12.14 4.46 14.64
C ALA A 395 -12.91 4.67 13.33
N ARG A 396 -14.25 4.66 13.40
CA ARG A 396 -15.16 4.90 12.26
C ARG A 396 -14.92 6.22 11.53
N ASP A 397 -14.38 7.21 12.22
CA ASP A 397 -14.07 8.53 11.67
C ASP A 397 -12.68 8.59 10.98
N GLY A 398 -12.00 7.45 10.84
CA GLY A 398 -10.69 7.34 10.21
C GLY A 398 -9.54 7.66 11.16
N GLN A 399 -9.79 8.01 12.42
CA GLN A 399 -8.73 8.25 13.40
C GLN A 399 -8.05 6.92 13.74
N GLN A 400 -6.72 6.87 13.64
CA GLN A 400 -5.92 5.71 14.00
C GLN A 400 -5.03 6.01 15.20
N THR A 401 -4.76 5.01 16.02
CA THR A 401 -3.82 5.07 17.14
C THR A 401 -2.95 3.83 17.17
N ILE A 402 -1.70 4.02 17.57
CA ILE A 402 -0.78 2.94 17.91
C ILE A 402 -0.45 3.01 19.40
N GLU A 403 -0.39 1.85 20.02
CA GLU A 403 -0.02 1.65 21.41
C GLU A 403 1.31 0.91 21.44
N ILE A 404 2.32 1.51 22.07
CA ILE A 404 3.70 1.03 21.99
C ILE A 404 4.35 0.93 23.38
N HIS A 405 5.28 -0.01 23.51
CA HIS A 405 6.34 0.07 24.51
C HIS A 405 7.55 0.76 23.88
N ASP A 406 7.84 1.95 24.38
CA ASP A 406 8.96 2.76 23.95
C ASP A 406 10.14 2.55 24.92
N PRO A 407 11.28 2.02 24.45
CA PRO A 407 12.43 1.80 25.32
C PRO A 407 12.98 3.06 26.02
N LEU A 408 12.63 4.27 25.55
CA LEU A 408 12.95 5.56 26.19
C LEU A 408 11.99 5.96 27.32
N SER A 409 10.80 5.36 27.43
CA SER A 409 9.77 5.69 28.43
C SER A 409 9.28 4.49 29.27
N PRO A 410 10.16 3.60 29.75
CA PRO A 410 9.75 2.35 30.37
C PRO A 410 8.95 2.55 31.68
N GLY A 411 8.07 1.61 31.98
CA GLY A 411 7.38 1.45 33.24
C GLY A 411 6.34 0.32 33.19
N PRO A 412 6.14 -0.43 34.29
CA PRO A 412 5.28 -1.64 34.36
C PRO A 412 3.78 -1.40 34.09
N SER A 413 3.39 -0.19 33.74
CA SER A 413 2.04 0.22 33.37
C SER A 413 2.05 1.36 32.35
N LYS A 414 3.20 1.62 31.69
CA LYS A 414 3.36 2.73 30.75
C LYS A 414 3.24 2.23 29.34
N LEU A 415 2.00 2.31 28.87
CA LEU A 415 1.70 2.20 27.47
C LEU A 415 1.72 3.60 26.86
N ASP A 416 2.61 3.83 25.90
CA ASP A 416 2.64 5.09 25.16
C ASP A 416 1.62 4.98 24.00
N ILE A 417 0.66 5.89 23.97
CA ILE A 417 -0.43 5.88 22.99
C ILE A 417 -0.32 7.10 22.09
N TYR A 418 -0.17 6.88 20.80
CA TYR A 418 -0.03 7.95 19.82
C TYR A 418 -1.12 7.89 18.76
N LYS A 419 -1.65 9.06 18.40
CA LYS A 419 -2.50 9.19 17.20
C LYS A 419 -1.63 9.13 15.96
N VAL A 420 -2.13 8.48 14.93
CA VAL A 420 -1.43 8.33 13.65
C VAL A 420 -2.35 8.80 12.52
N ASN A 421 -1.79 9.58 11.59
CA ASN A 421 -2.47 10.00 10.36
C ASN A 421 -1.64 9.56 9.14
N GLY A 422 -2.08 8.48 8.50
CA GLY A 422 -1.27 7.75 7.53
C GLY A 422 -0.09 7.08 8.23
N SER A 423 1.12 7.50 7.89
CA SER A 423 2.35 7.14 8.60
C SER A 423 2.79 8.16 9.65
N ASN A 424 2.15 9.34 9.75
CA ASN A 424 2.59 10.42 10.64
C ASN A 424 2.13 10.19 12.08
N VAL A 425 3.08 10.04 13.00
CA VAL A 425 2.82 9.89 14.44
C VAL A 425 2.72 11.28 15.09
N LYS A 426 1.56 11.60 15.64
CA LYS A 426 1.27 12.91 16.22
C LYS A 426 1.85 13.05 17.62
N ASP A 427 2.47 14.20 17.87
CA ASP A 427 2.97 14.62 19.18
C ASP A 427 3.90 13.59 19.84
N TYR A 428 4.66 12.87 19.01
CA TYR A 428 5.64 11.91 19.48
C TYR A 428 6.73 12.62 20.29
N LYS A 429 6.92 12.22 21.55
CA LYS A 429 7.62 13.01 22.57
C LYS A 429 9.06 13.42 22.21
N TYR A 430 9.74 12.64 21.38
CA TYR A 430 11.14 12.84 21.04
C TYR A 430 11.38 13.47 19.66
N GLY A 431 10.31 13.75 18.88
CA GLY A 431 10.43 14.31 17.53
C GLY A 431 9.36 15.36 17.22
N LYS A 432 9.75 16.46 16.56
CA LYS A 432 8.79 17.52 16.14
C LYS A 432 7.85 17.03 15.04
N LEU A 433 8.39 16.24 14.11
CA LEU A 433 7.67 15.60 13.03
C LEU A 433 8.16 14.16 12.94
N THR A 434 7.28 13.20 13.16
CA THR A 434 7.65 11.78 13.27
C THR A 434 6.80 10.94 12.33
N TYR A 435 7.44 9.97 11.68
CA TYR A 435 6.76 9.03 10.80
C TYR A 435 7.14 7.60 11.13
N ILE A 436 6.19 6.69 10.97
CA ILE A 436 6.45 5.26 10.81
C ILE A 436 7.05 5.08 9.43
N LYS A 437 8.35 4.78 9.38
CA LYS A 437 9.03 4.48 8.12
C LYS A 437 8.71 3.05 7.70
N GLN A 438 8.90 2.08 8.60
CA GLN A 438 8.69 0.66 8.35
C GLN A 438 8.18 0.00 9.63
N ALA A 439 7.58 -1.18 9.50
CA ALA A 439 7.33 -2.06 10.63
C ALA A 439 7.69 -3.50 10.22
N TYR A 440 8.01 -4.34 11.19
CA TYR A 440 8.45 -5.71 11.00
C TYR A 440 7.62 -6.61 11.89
N ALA A 441 7.04 -7.66 11.32
CA ALA A 441 6.25 -8.61 12.08
C ALA A 441 7.03 -9.91 12.28
N GLU A 442 6.84 -10.54 13.42
CA GLU A 442 7.50 -11.78 13.76
C GLU A 442 6.51 -12.81 14.28
N SER A 443 6.63 -14.03 13.77
CA SER A 443 5.67 -15.10 14.03
C SER A 443 6.31 -16.49 14.13
N PRO A 444 5.68 -17.43 14.86
CA PRO A 444 6.11 -18.81 14.85
C PRO A 444 6.01 -19.44 13.45
N VAL A 445 7.05 -20.14 13.03
CA VAL A 445 6.98 -21.02 11.86
C VAL A 445 6.28 -22.30 12.32
N THR A 446 5.08 -22.56 11.80
CA THR A 446 4.43 -23.86 12.04
C THR A 446 5.36 -24.94 11.48
N PRO A 447 5.83 -25.90 12.31
CA PRO A 447 6.64 -26.99 11.79
C PRO A 447 5.86 -27.73 10.70
N PRO A 448 6.51 -28.21 9.63
CA PRO A 448 5.88 -29.14 8.70
C PRO A 448 5.24 -30.25 9.52
N ALA A 449 3.97 -30.58 9.23
CA ALA A 449 3.26 -31.63 9.93
C ALA A 449 4.14 -32.88 9.94
N THR A 450 4.50 -33.36 11.13
CA THR A 450 5.30 -34.58 11.25
C THR A 450 4.53 -35.70 10.56
N PRO A 451 5.11 -36.40 9.57
CA PRO A 451 4.46 -37.52 8.95
C PRO A 451 4.00 -38.48 10.05
N PRO A 452 2.77 -39.03 9.98
CA PRO A 452 2.32 -39.99 10.98
C PRO A 452 3.35 -41.11 11.10
N ASP A 453 3.84 -41.31 12.31
CA ASP A 453 4.83 -42.32 12.66
C ASP A 453 4.26 -43.71 12.33
N ASP A 454 4.59 -44.23 11.15
CA ASP A 454 4.16 -45.55 10.67
C ASP A 454 5.00 -46.64 11.34
N SER A 455 5.01 -46.64 12.67
CA SER A 455 5.63 -47.67 13.49
C SER A 455 4.57 -48.70 13.88
N SER A 456 4.10 -49.46 12.89
CA SER A 456 3.43 -50.73 13.12
C SER A 456 4.31 -51.87 12.60
N THR A 457 5.25 -52.30 13.46
CA THR A 457 6.01 -53.53 13.21
C THR A 457 5.04 -54.72 13.32
N PRO A 458 4.88 -55.56 12.27
CA PRO A 458 3.89 -56.63 12.30
C PRO A 458 4.38 -57.79 13.19
N THR A 459 3.67 -58.05 14.28
CA THR A 459 3.90 -59.24 15.11
C THR A 459 3.08 -60.40 14.54
N ASN A 460 3.78 -61.46 14.11
CA ASN A 460 3.20 -62.72 13.63
C ASN A 460 2.31 -63.38 14.70
N ALA A 461 1.02 -63.58 14.39
CA ALA A 461 0.20 -64.62 15.01
C ALA A 461 -0.90 -65.13 14.06
N THR A 462 -1.03 -66.47 14.04
CA THR A 462 -1.87 -67.36 13.23
C THR A 462 -3.39 -67.19 13.51
N PRO A 463 -4.31 -67.56 12.58
CA PRO A 463 -5.67 -67.02 12.54
C PRO A 463 -6.71 -67.85 13.31
N PRO A 464 -7.85 -67.23 13.64
CA PRO A 464 -9.11 -67.93 13.46
C PRO A 464 -10.19 -67.13 12.71
N THR A 465 -11.01 -67.95 12.07
CA THR A 465 -12.22 -67.76 11.26
C THR A 465 -13.27 -66.74 11.72
N THR A 466 -13.66 -65.91 10.74
CA THR A 466 -15.02 -65.44 10.38
C THR A 466 -16.00 -64.98 11.47
N ASN A 467 -16.32 -63.68 11.46
CA ASN A 467 -17.67 -63.20 11.15
C ASN A 467 -17.64 -61.73 10.69
N SER A 468 -18.05 -61.53 9.45
CA SER A 468 -18.08 -60.22 8.77
C SER A 468 -19.29 -59.43 9.23
N THR A 469 -19.04 -58.31 9.92
CA THR A 469 -19.98 -57.18 9.98
C THR A 469 -19.27 -56.02 9.31
N ALA A 470 -19.67 -55.72 8.08
CA ALA A 470 -19.07 -54.66 7.27
C ALA A 470 -19.26 -53.32 7.97
N THR A 471 -18.15 -52.76 8.46
CA THR A 471 -18.08 -51.34 8.81
C THR A 471 -17.92 -50.55 7.51
N PRO A 472 -18.64 -49.43 7.29
CA PRO A 472 -18.44 -48.63 6.10
C PRO A 472 -16.97 -48.19 6.04
N PRO A 473 -16.29 -48.27 4.88
CA PRO A 473 -14.94 -47.75 4.78
C PRO A 473 -14.96 -46.26 5.13
N THR A 474 -14.15 -45.87 6.11
CA THR A 474 -13.75 -44.49 6.29
C THR A 474 -13.22 -43.99 4.94
N PRO A 475 -13.74 -42.89 4.37
CA PRO A 475 -13.27 -42.41 3.08
C PRO A 475 -11.80 -42.04 3.21
N THR A 476 -10.93 -42.87 2.64
CA THR A 476 -9.54 -42.54 2.42
C THR A 476 -9.50 -41.31 1.54
N ARG A 477 -9.07 -40.17 2.09
CA ARG A 477 -8.81 -38.94 1.33
C ARG A 477 -7.65 -39.25 0.39
N THR A 478 -7.97 -39.59 -0.86
CA THR A 478 -7.00 -39.68 -1.94
C THR A 478 -6.41 -38.29 -2.12
N VAL A 479 -5.16 -38.11 -1.68
CA VAL A 479 -4.36 -36.95 -2.07
C VAL A 479 -4.23 -37.04 -3.59
N ARG A 480 -4.97 -36.19 -4.30
CA ARG A 480 -4.97 -36.12 -5.76
C ARG A 480 -3.59 -35.60 -6.21
N PRO A 481 -2.94 -36.23 -7.21
CA PRO A 481 -1.74 -35.68 -7.81
C PRO A 481 -2.03 -34.33 -8.44
N ASP A 482 -1.02 -33.45 -8.43
CA ASP A 482 -1.04 -32.08 -8.93
C ASP A 482 -1.69 -31.99 -10.31
N ILE A 483 -2.91 -31.46 -10.35
CA ILE A 483 -3.59 -31.13 -11.59
C ILE A 483 -3.04 -29.75 -11.98
N GLU A 484 -2.17 -29.69 -13.00
CA GLU A 484 -1.88 -28.44 -13.69
C GLU A 484 -3.22 -27.84 -14.13
N THR A 485 -3.57 -26.70 -13.53
CA THR A 485 -4.98 -26.28 -13.48
C THR A 485 -5.51 -25.82 -14.83
N GLY A 486 -4.64 -25.38 -15.75
CA GLY A 486 -5.01 -24.84 -17.07
C GLY A 486 -6.07 -23.74 -17.00
N MET A 487 -6.16 -23.07 -15.84
CA MET A 487 -7.12 -22.03 -15.48
C MET A 487 -6.37 -21.01 -14.61
N THR A 488 -6.60 -19.72 -14.85
CA THR A 488 -6.16 -18.63 -13.97
C THR A 488 -7.36 -17.93 -13.39
N GLY A 489 -7.16 -17.25 -12.27
CA GLY A 489 -8.18 -16.37 -11.74
C GLY A 489 -7.82 -15.72 -10.42
N GLU A 490 -8.64 -14.74 -10.07
CA GLU A 490 -8.50 -13.89 -8.90
C GLU A 490 -9.82 -13.86 -8.13
N TYR A 491 -9.77 -13.53 -6.84
CA TYR A 491 -10.98 -13.24 -6.08
C TYR A 491 -10.90 -11.89 -5.37
N THR A 492 -12.06 -11.27 -5.22
CA THR A 492 -12.26 -10.04 -4.45
C THR A 492 -13.31 -10.29 -3.38
N ILE A 493 -13.12 -9.65 -2.22
CA ILE A 493 -14.16 -9.55 -1.19
C ILE A 493 -14.56 -8.09 -1.11
N SER A 494 -15.83 -7.79 -1.36
CA SER A 494 -16.37 -6.43 -1.28
C SER A 494 -17.68 -6.40 -0.50
N GLN A 495 -18.05 -5.23 0.01
CA GLN A 495 -19.35 -5.01 0.64
C GLN A 495 -20.25 -4.22 -0.32
N SER A 496 -21.43 -4.75 -0.62
CA SER A 496 -22.44 -4.10 -1.46
C SER A 496 -23.81 -4.25 -0.81
N ASN A 497 -24.51 -3.14 -0.56
CA ASN A 497 -25.91 -3.10 -0.09
C ASN A 497 -26.22 -4.06 1.09
N ASP A 498 -25.46 -3.97 2.18
CA ASP A 498 -25.60 -4.82 3.38
C ASP A 498 -25.29 -6.32 3.18
N GLN A 499 -24.72 -6.71 2.04
CA GLN A 499 -24.23 -8.05 1.76
C GLN A 499 -22.72 -8.04 1.49
N ASN A 500 -22.06 -9.15 1.82
CA ASN A 500 -20.66 -9.40 1.50
C ASN A 500 -20.62 -10.18 0.19
N LEU A 501 -19.91 -9.65 -0.80
CA LEU A 501 -19.73 -10.25 -2.11
C LEU A 501 -18.35 -10.89 -2.18
N LEU A 502 -18.34 -12.20 -2.41
CA LEU A 502 -17.18 -12.92 -2.94
C LEU A 502 -17.30 -12.96 -4.46
N GLY A 503 -16.50 -12.15 -5.14
CA GLY A 503 -16.41 -12.14 -6.61
C GLY A 503 -15.17 -12.88 -7.07
N ILE A 504 -15.34 -13.95 -7.85
CA ILE A 504 -14.24 -14.76 -8.39
C ILE A 504 -14.23 -14.59 -9.91
N GLN A 505 -13.12 -14.09 -10.43
CA GLN A 505 -12.86 -13.95 -11.85
C GLN A 505 -11.96 -15.09 -12.32
N PHE A 506 -12.32 -15.77 -13.41
CA PHE A 506 -11.52 -16.88 -13.92
C PHE A 506 -11.55 -17.01 -15.45
N THR A 507 -10.45 -17.51 -16.01
CA THR A 507 -10.24 -17.67 -17.45
C THR A 507 -9.53 -19.00 -17.75
N PRO A 508 -10.03 -19.82 -18.69
CA PRO A 508 -9.30 -20.98 -19.19
C PRO A 508 -8.03 -20.56 -19.94
N THR A 509 -6.90 -21.18 -19.62
CA THR A 509 -5.61 -20.88 -20.26
C THR A 509 -5.14 -21.94 -21.25
N ARG A 510 -5.88 -23.05 -21.40
CA ARG A 510 -5.55 -24.14 -22.31
C ARG A 510 -6.79 -24.61 -23.10
N GLN A 511 -6.60 -24.87 -24.39
CA GLN A 511 -7.64 -25.39 -25.29
C GLN A 511 -8.26 -26.71 -24.78
N GLU A 512 -7.46 -27.56 -24.14
CA GLU A 512 -7.92 -28.84 -23.59
C GLU A 512 -9.06 -28.67 -22.56
N ASN A 513 -9.10 -27.56 -21.81
CA ASN A 513 -10.15 -27.29 -20.84
C ASN A 513 -11.45 -26.84 -21.51
N VAL A 514 -11.36 -26.16 -22.65
CA VAL A 514 -12.52 -25.81 -23.47
C VAL A 514 -13.05 -27.01 -24.25
N ASP A 515 -12.16 -27.88 -24.73
CA ASP A 515 -12.54 -29.13 -25.40
C ASP A 515 -13.27 -30.09 -24.47
N LYS A 516 -12.97 -30.04 -23.17
CA LYS A 516 -13.70 -30.78 -22.12
C LYS A 516 -15.12 -30.24 -21.86
N LYS A 517 -15.53 -29.15 -22.51
CA LYS A 517 -16.87 -28.54 -22.38
C LYS A 517 -17.25 -28.25 -20.93
N ILE A 518 -16.42 -27.48 -20.21
CA ILE A 518 -16.73 -27.06 -18.84
C ILE A 518 -18.08 -26.34 -18.84
N ASN A 519 -19.08 -26.95 -18.20
CA ASN A 519 -20.46 -26.48 -18.15
C ASN A 519 -20.95 -26.30 -16.71
N GLY A 520 -20.04 -26.34 -15.73
CA GLY A 520 -20.32 -25.95 -14.36
C GLY A 520 -19.07 -25.56 -13.58
N VAL A 521 -19.30 -24.91 -12.43
CA VAL A 521 -18.31 -24.64 -11.40
C VAL A 521 -18.83 -25.09 -10.04
N GLU A 522 -17.94 -25.54 -9.18
CA GLU A 522 -18.23 -25.87 -7.79
C GLU A 522 -17.23 -25.17 -6.87
N LEU A 523 -17.75 -24.42 -5.90
CA LEU A 523 -16.99 -23.77 -4.85
C LEU A 523 -17.20 -24.52 -3.52
N THR A 524 -16.11 -24.99 -2.92
CA THR A 524 -16.13 -25.67 -1.62
C THR A 524 -16.05 -24.65 -0.48
N LEU A 525 -17.05 -24.60 0.41
CA LEU A 525 -17.09 -23.64 1.52
C LEU A 525 -16.60 -24.22 2.87
N ALA A 526 -16.60 -25.55 3.07
CA ALA A 526 -16.26 -26.14 4.37
C ALA A 526 -14.77 -26.15 4.73
N ASP A 527 -13.86 -25.98 3.76
CA ASP A 527 -12.42 -25.96 4.03
C ASP A 527 -11.93 -24.58 4.52
N GLN A 528 -12.85 -23.64 4.75
CA GLN A 528 -12.55 -22.29 5.24
C GLN A 528 -12.35 -22.30 6.77
N ASN A 529 -11.36 -21.55 7.25
CA ASN A 529 -11.10 -21.38 8.68
C ASN A 529 -10.97 -19.87 9.02
N PRO A 530 -11.97 -19.26 9.68
CA PRO A 530 -13.19 -19.89 10.19
C PRO A 530 -14.13 -20.36 9.07
N PRO A 531 -15.02 -21.34 9.33
CA PRO A 531 -16.03 -21.78 8.34
C PRO A 531 -16.85 -20.59 7.87
N LEU A 532 -17.15 -20.54 6.57
CA LEU A 532 -18.02 -19.49 6.04
C LEU A 532 -19.41 -19.56 6.69
N PRO A 533 -20.10 -18.40 6.82
CA PRO A 533 -21.46 -18.30 7.33
C PRO A 533 -22.43 -19.30 6.69
N ALA A 534 -23.49 -19.64 7.43
CA ALA A 534 -24.50 -20.60 6.98
C ALA A 534 -25.21 -20.14 5.70
N ALA A 535 -24.88 -20.81 4.59
CA ALA A 535 -25.42 -20.71 3.23
C ALA A 535 -25.43 -19.29 2.60
N PRO A 536 -24.93 -19.13 1.36
CA PRO A 536 -25.02 -17.86 0.64
C PRO A 536 -26.49 -17.44 0.43
N THR A 537 -26.75 -16.13 0.47
CA THR A 537 -28.10 -15.58 0.29
C THR A 537 -28.50 -15.43 -1.17
N GLU A 538 -27.52 -15.20 -2.03
CA GLU A 538 -27.70 -15.09 -3.47
C GLU A 538 -26.42 -15.59 -4.14
N MET A 539 -26.57 -16.19 -5.31
CA MET A 539 -25.45 -16.71 -6.09
C MET A 539 -25.74 -16.48 -7.56
N THR A 540 -24.76 -15.95 -8.27
CA THR A 540 -24.86 -15.71 -9.70
C THR A 540 -23.54 -16.08 -10.34
N ALA A 541 -23.57 -17.02 -11.29
CA ALA A 541 -22.44 -17.30 -12.16
C ALA A 541 -22.75 -16.72 -13.54
N TYR A 542 -21.93 -15.78 -13.96
CA TYR A 542 -21.99 -15.16 -15.28
C TYR A 542 -20.86 -15.71 -16.14
N VAL A 543 -21.23 -16.41 -17.20
CA VAL A 543 -20.30 -17.06 -18.09
C VAL A 543 -20.42 -16.47 -19.49
N ASN A 544 -19.29 -16.03 -20.02
CA ASN A 544 -19.16 -15.60 -21.39
C ASN A 544 -18.87 -16.84 -22.25
N GLY A 545 -19.91 -17.32 -22.94
CA GLY A 545 -19.84 -18.46 -23.84
C GLY A 545 -19.66 -18.05 -25.30
N ALA A 546 -19.33 -19.01 -26.16
CA ALA A 546 -19.19 -18.78 -27.61
C ALA A 546 -20.47 -18.25 -28.29
N SER A 547 -21.63 -18.41 -27.65
CA SER A 547 -22.95 -17.93 -28.11
C SER A 547 -23.43 -16.65 -27.41
N GLY A 548 -22.57 -15.98 -26.64
CA GLY A 548 -22.92 -14.84 -25.80
C GLY A 548 -22.96 -15.21 -24.31
N SER A 549 -23.31 -14.23 -23.48
CA SER A 549 -23.35 -14.40 -22.04
C SER A 549 -24.54 -15.23 -21.59
N ALA A 550 -24.30 -16.21 -20.70
CA ALA A 550 -25.33 -17.02 -20.07
C ALA A 550 -25.16 -17.02 -18.55
N ASP A 551 -26.29 -16.91 -17.85
CA ASP A 551 -26.32 -17.10 -16.41
C ASP A 551 -26.42 -18.59 -16.10
N TRP A 552 -25.48 -19.12 -15.33
CA TRP A 552 -25.56 -20.48 -14.83
C TRP A 552 -26.34 -20.51 -13.51
N PRO A 553 -27.44 -21.28 -13.40
CA PRO A 553 -28.14 -21.44 -12.14
C PRO A 553 -27.24 -22.11 -11.10
N CYS A 554 -27.22 -21.53 -9.90
CA CYS A 554 -26.42 -22.00 -8.77
C CYS A 554 -27.31 -22.64 -7.69
N THR A 555 -26.81 -23.70 -7.06
CA THR A 555 -27.48 -24.40 -5.96
C THR A 555 -26.50 -24.66 -4.81
N VAL A 556 -27.01 -24.62 -3.58
CA VAL A 556 -26.23 -25.04 -2.40
C VAL A 556 -26.46 -26.54 -2.19
N VAL A 557 -25.40 -27.33 -2.29
CA VAL A 557 -25.42 -28.77 -2.03
C VAL A 557 -25.02 -28.98 -0.57
N SER A 558 -25.99 -29.33 0.28
CA SER A 558 -25.84 -29.42 1.75
C SER A 558 -25.88 -30.86 2.29
N GLY A 559 -25.79 -31.88 1.43
CA GLY A 559 -26.03 -33.28 1.80
C GLY A 559 -24.85 -34.05 2.42
N ASP A 560 -23.63 -33.53 2.36
CA ASP A 560 -22.41 -34.23 2.75
C ASP A 560 -21.65 -33.59 3.92
N GLY A 561 -22.18 -32.50 4.49
CA GLY A 561 -21.53 -31.73 5.55
C GLY A 561 -20.40 -30.79 5.06
N VAL A 562 -20.17 -30.70 3.74
CA VAL A 562 -19.05 -29.92 3.15
C VAL A 562 -19.52 -28.59 2.56
N GLY A 563 -20.83 -28.32 2.51
CA GLY A 563 -21.40 -27.03 2.11
C GLY A 563 -20.82 -26.53 0.78
N ARG A 564 -21.32 -27.04 -0.35
CA ARG A 564 -20.80 -26.70 -1.67
C ARG A 564 -21.75 -25.79 -2.42
N VAL A 565 -21.21 -24.84 -3.17
CA VAL A 565 -21.96 -24.03 -4.14
C VAL A 565 -21.68 -24.59 -5.51
N GLN A 566 -22.69 -25.09 -6.19
CA GLN A 566 -22.56 -25.66 -7.54
C GLN A 566 -23.40 -24.86 -8.52
N CYS A 567 -22.76 -24.28 -9.53
CA CYS A 567 -23.41 -23.60 -10.65
C CYS A 567 -23.24 -24.42 -11.92
N GLN A 568 -24.32 -24.69 -12.64
CA GLN A 568 -24.27 -25.52 -13.85
C GLN A 568 -25.23 -24.99 -14.90
N GLY A 569 -24.76 -24.83 -16.14
CA GLY A 569 -25.58 -24.36 -17.25
C GLY A 569 -25.40 -25.20 -18.52
N ASP A 570 -26.22 -24.90 -19.53
CA ASP A 570 -26.21 -25.64 -20.80
C ASP A 570 -25.14 -25.13 -21.79
N THR A 571 -24.51 -23.99 -21.48
CA THR A 571 -23.47 -23.36 -22.31
C THR A 571 -22.11 -23.57 -21.68
N ALA A 572 -21.16 -24.12 -22.45
CA ALA A 572 -19.79 -24.32 -21.98
C ALA A 572 -18.96 -23.02 -21.97
N LEU A 573 -17.93 -22.96 -21.11
CA LEU A 573 -16.95 -21.87 -21.09
C LEU A 573 -16.28 -21.69 -22.46
N ALA A 574 -16.04 -20.44 -22.86
CA ALA A 574 -15.21 -20.11 -24.02
C ALA A 574 -13.75 -19.85 -23.61
N LEU A 575 -12.81 -20.03 -24.55
CA LEU A 575 -11.43 -19.56 -24.41
C LEU A 575 -11.37 -18.03 -24.42
N ASP A 576 -10.37 -17.46 -23.75
CA ASP A 576 -10.00 -16.05 -23.82
C ASP A 576 -11.13 -15.06 -23.44
N GLN A 577 -12.14 -15.53 -22.70
CA GLN A 577 -13.19 -14.69 -22.13
C GLN A 577 -13.15 -14.77 -20.61
N GLU A 578 -13.23 -13.61 -19.97
CA GLU A 578 -13.35 -13.52 -18.52
C GLU A 578 -14.73 -14.02 -18.07
N ASN A 579 -14.74 -14.91 -17.09
CA ASN A 579 -15.95 -15.42 -16.46
C ASN A 579 -15.98 -15.00 -15.01
N TYR A 580 -17.19 -14.84 -14.46
CA TYR A 580 -17.40 -14.31 -13.12
C TYR A 580 -18.31 -15.23 -12.31
N LEU A 581 -17.91 -15.53 -11.09
CA LEU A 581 -18.75 -16.17 -10.08
C LEU A 581 -18.90 -15.21 -8.90
N ASN A 582 -20.12 -14.75 -8.67
CA ASN A 582 -20.48 -13.88 -7.55
C ASN A 582 -21.28 -14.68 -6.53
N VAL A 583 -20.79 -14.70 -5.30
CA VAL A 583 -21.43 -15.37 -4.16
C VAL A 583 -21.69 -14.33 -3.07
N PHE A 584 -22.95 -14.13 -2.71
CA PHE A 584 -23.36 -13.13 -1.73
C PHE A 584 -23.67 -13.78 -0.38
N PHE A 585 -23.14 -13.19 0.69
CA PHE A 585 -23.30 -13.63 2.07
C PHE A 585 -23.91 -12.52 2.92
N GLN A 586 -24.75 -12.88 3.88
CA GLN A 586 -25.31 -11.93 4.87
C GLN A 586 -24.28 -11.51 5.93
N GLU A 587 -23.36 -12.40 6.28
CA GLU A 587 -22.36 -12.18 7.30
C GLU A 587 -20.99 -11.84 6.66
N GLU A 588 -20.17 -11.13 7.43
CA GLU A 588 -18.86 -10.63 6.99
C GLU A 588 -17.86 -11.76 6.75
N ILE A 589 -17.23 -11.75 5.56
CA ILE A 589 -16.15 -12.69 5.22
C ILE A 589 -14.83 -12.08 5.70
N GLN A 590 -14.39 -12.44 6.90
CA GLN A 590 -13.21 -11.80 7.52
C GLN A 590 -11.86 -12.42 7.11
N GLN A 591 -11.85 -13.67 6.63
CA GLN A 591 -10.65 -14.38 6.19
C GLN A 591 -11.05 -15.61 5.37
N MET A 592 -10.38 -15.86 4.25
CA MET A 592 -10.52 -17.10 3.49
C MET A 592 -9.19 -17.85 3.47
N ASN A 593 -9.25 -19.15 3.72
CA ASN A 593 -8.21 -20.11 3.34
C ASN A 593 -8.11 -20.15 1.80
N PRO A 594 -7.08 -20.82 1.24
CA PRO A 594 -7.06 -21.16 -0.18
C PRO A 594 -8.44 -21.59 -0.65
N LEU A 595 -8.96 -20.86 -1.63
CA LEU A 595 -10.28 -21.11 -2.18
C LEU A 595 -10.10 -22.16 -3.27
N TYR A 596 -10.90 -23.21 -3.29
CA TYR A 596 -10.83 -24.18 -4.40
C TYR A 596 -12.07 -24.05 -5.25
N LEU A 597 -11.87 -23.67 -6.51
CA LEU A 597 -12.91 -23.64 -7.53
C LEU A 597 -12.73 -24.85 -8.45
N ASN A 598 -13.64 -25.80 -8.35
CA ASN A 598 -13.71 -26.98 -9.19
C ASN A 598 -14.46 -26.66 -10.48
N PHE A 599 -13.96 -27.12 -11.61
CA PHE A 599 -14.61 -27.02 -12.91
C PHE A 599 -15.25 -28.34 -13.28
N LEU A 600 -16.51 -28.27 -13.70
CA LEU A 600 -17.35 -29.43 -13.96
C LEU A 600 -17.59 -29.59 -15.46
N SER A 601 -17.56 -30.84 -15.92
CA SER A 601 -18.11 -31.26 -17.21
C SER A 601 -19.05 -32.43 -16.96
N ASP A 602 -20.31 -32.26 -17.36
CA ASP A 602 -21.39 -33.24 -17.13
C ASP A 602 -21.52 -33.65 -15.65
N GLY A 603 -21.30 -32.68 -14.74
CA GLY A 603 -21.36 -32.86 -13.29
C GLY A 603 -20.13 -33.53 -12.66
N GLN A 604 -19.07 -33.81 -13.43
CA GLN A 604 -17.82 -34.37 -12.91
C GLN A 604 -16.70 -33.32 -12.83
N VAL A 605 -15.94 -33.33 -11.73
CA VAL A 605 -14.78 -32.43 -11.55
C VAL A 605 -13.64 -32.84 -12.48
N ILE A 606 -13.35 -31.97 -13.45
CA ILE A 606 -12.32 -32.17 -14.50
C ILE A 606 -11.10 -31.27 -14.35
N SER A 607 -11.21 -30.19 -13.59
CA SER A 607 -10.10 -29.32 -13.18
C SER A 607 -10.42 -28.64 -11.85
N THR A 608 -9.41 -28.13 -11.17
CA THR A 608 -9.53 -27.36 -9.92
C THR A 608 -8.58 -26.19 -10.02
N MET A 609 -8.96 -25.00 -9.55
CA MET A 609 -8.05 -23.86 -9.42
C MET A 609 -8.11 -23.27 -8.02
N ASN A 610 -7.03 -22.59 -7.64
CA ASN A 610 -6.94 -21.79 -6.43
C ASN A 610 -6.79 -20.31 -6.81
N PRO A 611 -7.88 -19.50 -6.87
CA PRO A 611 -7.77 -18.10 -7.23
C PRO A 611 -6.95 -17.34 -6.19
N ILE A 612 -6.18 -16.37 -6.67
CA ILE A 612 -5.33 -15.51 -5.84
C ILE A 612 -6.16 -14.31 -5.36
N ALA A 613 -5.91 -13.84 -4.14
CA ALA A 613 -6.55 -12.63 -3.65
C ALA A 613 -6.11 -11.42 -4.50
N ARG A 614 -7.07 -10.65 -5.00
CA ARG A 614 -6.82 -9.40 -5.72
C ARG A 614 -6.60 -8.22 -4.77
#